data_AF-A0AAV2KFR1-F1
#
_entry.id   AF-A0AAV2KFR1-F1
#
_cell.length_a   1.000
_cell.length_b   1.000
_cell.length_c   1.000
_cell.angle_alpha   90.00
_cell.angle_beta   90.00
_cell.angle_gamma   90.00
#
_symmetry.space_group_name_H-M   'P 1'
#
loop_
_entity.id
_entity.type
_entity.pdbx_description
1 polymer ?
#
loop_
_entity_poly.entity_id
_entity_poly.type
_entity_poly.pdbx_seq_one_letter_code
_entity_poly.pdbx_strand_id
1 'polypeptide(L)' 'MRYVTPASSRDQQNLVACQSGLHIFFYTITTLPPGTELMVWYCPQLAKRCNYPPLGRMDNHSTAEGATARCTVPYK' A
#
# COMPACT_ATOMS: atom_id res chain seq x y z
N MET A 1 -2.55 8.57 9.51
CA MET A 1 -2.50 9.18 8.17
C MET A 1 -3.60 8.61 7.29
N ARG A 2 -4.78 9.24 7.28
CA ARG A 2 -5.99 8.73 6.60
C ARG A 2 -6.24 9.30 5.20
N TYR A 3 -5.48 10.32 4.80
CA TYR A 3 -5.68 11.07 3.55
C TYR A 3 -4.63 10.75 2.47
N VAL A 4 -3.74 9.78 2.73
CA VAL A 4 -2.70 9.40 1.77
C VAL A 4 -3.32 8.43 0.77
N THR A 5 -3.20 8.74 -0.51
CA THR A 5 -3.76 7.95 -1.60
C THR A 5 -2.95 6.65 -1.78
N PRO A 6 -3.59 5.49 -2.00
CA PRO A 6 -2.86 4.26 -2.32
C PRO A 6 -2.27 4.33 -3.74
N ALA A 7 -1.01 3.92 -3.89
CA ALA A 7 -0.33 3.90 -5.18
C ALA A 7 -0.91 2.79 -6.08
N SER A 8 -1.31 3.14 -7.31
CA SER A 8 -1.81 2.16 -8.29
C SER A 8 -0.70 1.51 -9.12
N SER A 9 0.45 2.18 -9.27
CA SER A 9 1.60 1.73 -10.04
C SER A 9 2.91 2.02 -9.31
N ARG A 10 3.97 1.28 -9.67
CA ARG A 10 5.28 1.43 -9.02
C ARG A 10 5.95 2.76 -9.33
N ASP A 11 5.64 3.35 -10.48
CA ASP A 11 6.16 4.67 -10.89
C ASP A 11 5.58 5.82 -10.05
N GLN A 12 4.33 5.67 -9.59
CA GLN A 12 3.69 6.67 -8.74
C GLN A 12 4.02 6.46 -7.25
N GLN A 13 4.50 5.28 -6.86
CA GLN A 13 4.80 4.99 -5.47
C GLN A 13 5.94 5.88 -4.96
N ASN A 14 5.67 6.64 -3.91
CA ASN A 14 6.69 7.45 -3.22
C ASN A 14 6.80 7.11 -1.72
N LEU A 15 5.77 6.46 -1.16
CA LEU A 15 5.74 5.99 0.20
C LEU A 15 5.57 4.47 0.26
N VAL A 16 6.17 3.87 1.28
CA VAL A 16 5.94 2.48 1.64
C VAL A 16 5.43 2.37 3.08
N ALA A 17 4.33 1.65 3.25
CA ALA A 17 3.75 1.34 4.55
C ALA A 17 4.33 0.03 5.08
N CYS A 18 5.10 0.13 6.16
CA CYS A 18 5.75 -0.98 6.83
C CYS A 18 5.25 -1.07 8.28
N GLN A 19 5.01 -2.28 8.76
CA GLN A 19 4.69 -2.52 10.16
C GLN A 19 5.99 -2.65 10.95
N SER A 20 6.14 -1.86 12.01
CA SER A 20 7.20 -2.03 13.01
C SER A 20 6.54 -2.22 14.38
N GLY A 21 6.69 -3.42 14.94
CA GLY A 21 5.97 -3.83 16.15
C GLY A 21 4.45 -3.78 15.95
N LEU A 22 3.77 -2.99 16.78
CA LEU A 22 2.32 -2.78 16.73
C LEU A 22 1.92 -1.55 15.90
N HIS A 23 2.88 -0.83 15.33
CA HIS A 23 2.65 0.45 14.65
C HIS A 23 2.93 0.35 13.15
N ILE A 24 2.20 1.15 12.37
CA ILE A 24 2.41 1.30 10.92
C ILE A 24 3.15 2.60 10.66
N PHE A 25 4.28 2.50 9.97
CA PHE A 25 5.12 3.62 9.59
C PHE A 25 5.18 3.76 8.07
N PHE A 26 5.25 5.01 7.62
CA PHE A 26 5.28 5.38 6.22
C PHE A 26 6.67 5.91 5.93
N TYR A 27 7.42 5.19 5.10
CA TYR A 27 8.78 5.56 4.72
C TYR A 27 8.81 6.08 3.30
N THR A 28 9.49 7.20 3.09
CA THR A 28 9.76 7.75 1.76
C THR A 28 10.82 6.90 1.07
N ILE A 29 10.50 6.36 -0.10
CA ILE A 29 11.44 5.60 -0.94
C ILE A 29 12.13 6.49 -1.98
N THR A 30 11.59 7.68 -2.23
CA THR A 30 12.09 8.67 -3.18
C THR A 30 12.10 10.06 -2.55
N THR A 31 12.89 10.98 -3.11
CA THR A 31 12.86 12.39 -2.73
C THR A 31 11.53 13.02 -3.16
N LEU A 32 10.84 13.69 -2.23
CA LEU A 32 9.52 14.31 -2.47
C LEU A 32 9.66 15.83 -2.65
N PRO A 33 9.46 16.36 -3.88
CA PRO A 33 9.34 17.79 -4.08
C PRO A 33 8.05 18.34 -3.44
N PRO A 34 8.05 19.61 -2.99
CA PRO A 34 6.85 20.25 -2.45
C PRO A 34 5.72 20.28 -3.48
N GLY A 35 4.50 19.98 -3.04
CA GLY A 35 3.31 19.90 -3.90
C GLY A 35 3.10 18.55 -4.59
N THR A 36 3.95 17.56 -4.34
CA THR A 36 3.78 16.20 -4.86
C THR A 36 2.75 15.42 -4.03
N GLU A 37 1.84 14.71 -4.71
CA GLU A 37 0.86 13.86 -4.04
C GLU A 37 1.54 12.64 -3.40
N LEU A 38 1.13 12.32 -2.16
CA LEU A 38 1.66 11.19 -1.42
C LEU A 38 0.92 9.91 -1.82
N MET A 39 1.68 8.95 -2.35
CA MET A 39 1.20 7.71 -2.94
C MET A 39 1.85 6.53 -2.22
N VAL A 40 1.05 5.78 -1.47
CA VAL A 40 1.54 4.73 -0.56
C VAL A 40 1.19 3.32 -1.02
N TRP A 41 2.11 2.38 -0.83
CA TRP A 41 1.78 0.96 -0.89
C TRP A 41 2.40 0.15 0.23
N TYR A 42 1.89 -1.04 0.47
CA TYR A 42 2.39 -1.93 1.50
C TYR A 42 3.78 -2.48 1.15
N CYS A 43 4.64 -2.58 2.17
CA CYS A 43 5.88 -3.33 2.07
C CYS A 43 5.60 -4.79 1.68
N PRO A 44 6.47 -5.46 0.90
CA PRO A 44 6.23 -6.82 0.41
C PRO A 44 5.89 -7.84 1.52
N GLN A 45 6.55 -7.71 2.68
CA GLN A 45 6.31 -8.57 3.84
C GLN A 45 4.91 -8.37 4.44
N LEU A 46 4.43 -7.13 4.50
CA LEU A 46 3.11 -6.77 5.02
C LEU A 46 2.03 -7.15 4.00
N ALA A 47 2.23 -6.83 2.72
CA ALA A 47 1.33 -7.21 1.63
C ALA A 47 1.10 -8.72 1.60
N LYS A 48 2.17 -9.52 1.73
CA LYS A 48 2.08 -10.98 1.78
C LYS A 48 1.28 -11.49 2.99
N ARG A 49 1.46 -10.89 4.16
CA ARG A 49 0.69 -11.24 5.37
C ARG A 49 -0.80 -10.90 5.23
N CYS A 50 -1.10 -9.77 4.58
CA CYS A 50 -2.46 -9.30 4.35
C CYS A 50 -3.10 -9.82 3.05
N ASN A 51 -2.40 -10.69 2.30
CA ASN A 51 -2.84 -11.22 1.01
C ASN A 51 -3.15 -10.13 -0.05
N TYR A 52 -2.41 -9.02 -0.03
CA TYR A 52 -2.50 -7.99 -1.06
C TYR A 52 -1.60 -8.31 -2.26
N PRO A 53 -2.03 -7.98 -3.49
CA PRO A 53 -1.20 -8.14 -4.67
C PRO A 53 0.01 -7.18 -4.61
N PRO A 54 1.14 -7.55 -5.21
CA PRO A 54 2.26 -6.63 -5.38
C PRO A 54 1.90 -5.52 -6.38
N LEU A 55 2.41 -4.31 -6.13
CA LEU A 55 2.32 -3.18 -7.06
C LEU A 55 2.73 -3.60 -8.48
N GLY A 56 1.87 -3.29 -9.46
CA GLY A 56 2.10 -3.61 -10.87
C GLY A 56 1.63 -5.00 -11.30
N ARG A 57 1.10 -5.83 -10.39
CA ARG A 57 0.44 -7.10 -10.73
C ARG A 57 -1.08 -6.92 -10.68
N MET A 58 -1.61 -6.09 -11.58
CA MET A 58 -3.00 -6.22 -11.99
C MET A 58 -3.05 -7.28 -13.10
N ASP A 59 -2.84 -8.54 -12.71
CA ASP A 59 -3.11 -9.65 -13.63
C ASP A 59 -4.63 -9.77 -13.76
N ASN A 60 -5.14 -9.51 -14.95
CA ASN A 60 -6.50 -9.83 -15.37
C ASN A 60 -6.69 -11.35 -15.28
N HIS A 61 -7.02 -11.86 -14.10
CA HIS A 61 -7.66 -13.17 -13.99
C HIS A 61 -8.81 -13.06 -13.00
N SER A 62 -10.02 -13.01 -13.57
CA SER A 62 -11.25 -13.35 -12.89
C SER A 62 -11.05 -14.63 -12.07
N THR A 63 -11.64 -14.67 -10.87
CA THR A 63 -11.66 -15.77 -9.88
C THR A 63 -10.75 -15.55 -8.68
N ALA A 64 -11.18 -14.67 -7.78
CA ALA A 64 -11.08 -14.90 -6.34
C ALA A 64 -12.29 -14.24 -5.66
N GLU A 65 -13.42 -14.93 -5.78
CA GLU A 65 -14.57 -14.80 -4.90
C GLU A 65 -14.07 -14.74 -3.44
N GLY A 66 -14.46 -13.69 -2.70
CA GLY A 66 -14.35 -13.69 -1.24
C GLY A 66 -13.12 -13.06 -0.59
N ALA A 67 -12.11 -12.57 -1.31
CA ALA A 67 -11.05 -11.77 -0.69
C ALA A 67 -11.43 -10.29 -0.67
N THR A 68 -12.53 -9.97 0.00
CA THR A 68 -12.55 -8.71 0.74
C THR A 68 -11.44 -8.87 1.78
N ALA A 69 -10.20 -8.54 1.41
CA ALA A 69 -9.14 -8.29 2.36
C ALA A 69 -9.58 -7.04 3.14
N ARG A 70 -10.50 -7.28 4.09
CA ARG A 70 -10.82 -6.45 5.25
C ARG A 70 -9.60 -6.48 6.17
N CYS A 71 -8.44 -6.15 5.62
CA CYS A 71 -7.53 -5.26 6.32
C CYS A 71 -7.98 -3.84 5.94
N THR A 72 -9.26 -3.52 6.20
CA THR A 72 -9.62 -2.16 6.55
C THR A 72 -8.73 -1.88 7.74
N VAL A 73 -7.60 -1.20 7.51
CA VAL A 73 -6.88 -0.55 8.60
C VAL A 73 -7.98 0.20 9.35
N PRO A 74 -8.30 -0.16 10.61
CA PRO A 74 -9.34 0.53 11.34
C PRO A 74 -8.76 1.89 11.71
N TYR A 75 -8.72 2.80 10.74
CA TYR A 75 -8.75 4.21 11.01
C TYR A 75 -10.16 4.48 11.50
N LYS A 76 -10.30 4.42 12.83
CA LYS A 76 -11.45 4.99 13.54
C LYS A 76 -11.60 6.46 13.17
#